data_AF-A0A0S4J980-F1
#
_entry.id   AF-A0A0S4J980-F1
#
_cell.length_a   1.000
_cell.length_b   1.000
_cell.length_c   1.000
_cell.angle_alpha   90.00
_cell.angle_beta   90.00
_cell.angle_gamma   90.00
#
_symmetry.space_group_name_H-M   'P 1'
#
loop_
_entity.id
_entity.type
_entity.pdbx_description
1 polymer ?
#
loop_
_entity_poly.entity_id
_entity_poly.type
_entity_poly.pdbx_seq_one_letter_code
_entity_poly.pdbx_strand_id
1 'polypeptide(L)'
;AFWLDETEYLYMSIAAAAAAFWFCYYEEPGKQLLEFVVFWGDTLGIGAFAVIGTMYAVRMGFGIIITLVCCCITCTGGGVIRDTLVKRPVRVMHNLEEVYAEAAVSGGAAYLLARGAGLPLQVRVLVGAGTTIALRILATKYNIKNVSVPAVIGPLKA
;
A
#
# COMPACT_ATOMS: atom_id res chain seq x y z
N ALA A 1 6.96 0.06 -19.92
CA ALA A 1 6.34 0.22 -18.59
C ALA A 1 5.99 -1.17 -18.14
N PHE A 2 6.39 -1.62 -16.94
CA PHE A 2 6.48 -3.06 -16.62
C PHE A 2 5.27 -3.89 -17.09
N TRP A 3 4.03 -3.47 -16.85
CA TRP A 3 2.80 -4.18 -17.26
C TRP A 3 2.53 -4.26 -18.78
N LEU A 4 3.20 -3.44 -19.60
CA LEU A 4 3.19 -3.54 -21.07
C LEU A 4 4.28 -4.49 -21.57
N ASP A 5 5.38 -4.57 -20.84
CA ASP A 5 6.54 -5.39 -21.19
C ASP A 5 6.30 -6.86 -20.75
N GLU A 6 5.64 -7.03 -19.60
CA GLU A 6 5.28 -8.30 -18.97
C GLU A 6 3.75 -8.46 -18.88
N THR A 7 3.16 -9.17 -19.85
CA THR A 7 1.70 -9.36 -19.93
C THR A 7 1.11 -10.21 -18.81
N GLU A 8 1.95 -10.93 -18.06
CA GLU A 8 1.52 -11.77 -16.94
C GLU A 8 0.85 -10.95 -15.84
N TYR A 9 1.31 -9.71 -15.58
CA TYR A 9 0.67 -8.83 -14.59
C TYR A 9 -0.76 -8.47 -14.97
N LEU A 10 -1.03 -8.33 -16.27
CA LEU A 10 -2.37 -8.04 -16.77
C LEU A 10 -3.30 -9.25 -16.57
N TYR A 11 -2.84 -10.46 -16.92
CA TYR A 11 -3.61 -11.68 -16.73
C TYR A 11 -3.92 -11.95 -15.25
N MET A 12 -2.95 -11.75 -14.35
CA MET A 12 -3.15 -11.90 -12.91
C MET A 12 -4.18 -10.89 -12.37
N SER A 13 -4.14 -9.64 -12.85
CA SER A 13 -5.07 -8.59 -12.41
C SER A 13 -6.51 -8.87 -12.86
N ILE A 14 -6.69 -9.31 -14.11
CA ILE A 14 -8.00 -9.68 -14.65
C ILE A 14 -8.56 -10.90 -13.91
N ALA A 15 -7.74 -11.93 -13.68
CA ALA A 15 -8.14 -13.11 -12.95
C ALA A 15 -8.56 -12.79 -11.50
N ALA A 16 -7.79 -11.95 -10.80
CA ALA A 16 -8.12 -11.49 -9.45
C ALA A 16 -9.45 -10.70 -9.42
N ALA A 17 -9.68 -9.82 -10.40
CA ALA A 17 -10.93 -9.07 -10.51
C ALA A 17 -12.14 -9.97 -10.80
N ALA A 18 -12.00 -10.95 -11.71
CA ALA A 18 -13.04 -11.91 -12.02
C ALA A 18 -13.37 -12.80 -10.81
N ALA A 19 -12.36 -13.26 -10.08
CA ALA A 19 -12.54 -14.02 -8.84
C ALA A 19 -13.27 -13.17 -7.78
N ALA A 20 -12.83 -11.93 -7.55
CA ALA A 20 -13.48 -11.04 -6.60
C ALA A 20 -14.95 -10.78 -6.97
N PHE A 21 -15.26 -10.59 -8.25
CA PHE A 21 -16.64 -10.45 -8.72
C PHE A 21 -17.49 -11.69 -8.44
N TRP A 22 -16.95 -12.88 -8.69
CA TRP A 22 -17.62 -14.14 -8.42
C TRP A 22 -17.97 -14.31 -6.93
N PHE A 23 -17.03 -14.00 -6.03
CA PHE A 23 -17.25 -14.08 -4.58
C PHE A 23 -18.19 -12.98 -4.04
N CYS A 24 -18.22 -11.80 -4.66
CA CYS A 24 -19.20 -10.75 -4.33
C CYS A 24 -20.64 -11.14 -4.69
N TYR A 25 -20.82 -12.01 -5.69
CA TYR A 25 -22.12 -12.33 -6.27
C TYR A 25 -22.86 -13.47 -5.54
N TYR A 26 -22.16 -14.36 -4.81
CA TYR A 26 -22.76 -15.52 -4.12
C TYR A 26 -22.50 -15.55 -2.60
N GLU A 27 -23.59 -15.75 -1.84
CA GLU A 27 -23.69 -16.17 -0.42
C GLU A 27 -22.95 -15.35 0.68
N GLU A 28 -23.59 -15.18 1.84
CA GLU A 28 -23.01 -14.55 3.04
C GLU A 28 -21.61 -15.09 3.46
N PRO A 29 -21.31 -16.41 3.42
CA PRO A 29 -19.95 -16.93 3.63
C PRO A 29 -18.90 -16.41 2.63
N GLY A 30 -19.27 -16.12 1.38
CA GLY A 30 -18.37 -15.58 0.36
C GLY A 30 -17.88 -14.16 0.68
N LYS A 31 -18.75 -13.35 1.30
CA LYS A 31 -18.43 -11.97 1.70
C LYS A 31 -17.38 -11.92 2.81
N GLN A 32 -17.48 -12.79 3.82
CA GLN A 32 -16.51 -12.83 4.92
C GLN A 32 -15.11 -13.22 4.44
N LEU A 33 -15.03 -14.20 3.54
CA LEU A 33 -13.77 -14.59 2.91
C LEU A 33 -13.19 -13.44 2.08
N LEU A 34 -14.04 -12.74 1.33
CA LEU A 34 -13.62 -11.60 0.52
C LEU A 34 -13.07 -10.46 1.37
N GLU A 35 -13.76 -10.10 2.46
CA GLU A 35 -13.28 -9.07 3.39
C GLU A 35 -11.91 -9.42 3.97
N PHE A 36 -11.72 -10.68 4.37
CA PHE A 36 -10.43 -11.17 4.84
C PHE A 36 -9.35 -11.06 3.75
N VAL A 37 -9.63 -11.52 2.53
CA VAL A 37 -8.69 -11.47 1.40
C VAL A 37 -8.35 -10.03 1.02
N VAL A 38 -9.33 -9.13 1.01
CA VAL A 38 -9.12 -7.70 0.71
C VAL A 38 -8.26 -7.05 1.79
N PHE A 39 -8.53 -7.32 3.07
CA PHE A 39 -7.76 -6.75 4.18
C PHE A 39 -6.29 -7.21 4.14
N TRP A 40 -6.06 -8.52 4.04
CA TRP A 40 -4.70 -9.06 3.99
C TRP A 40 -4.00 -8.73 2.68
N GLY A 41 -4.70 -8.75 1.56
CA GLY A 41 -4.18 -8.35 0.26
C GLY A 41 -3.73 -6.89 0.24
N ASP A 42 -4.50 -5.97 0.82
CA ASP A 42 -4.12 -4.56 0.99
C ASP A 42 -2.89 -4.44 1.91
N THR A 43 -2.92 -5.07 3.09
CA THR A 43 -1.84 -4.98 4.08
C THR A 43 -0.50 -5.51 3.54
N LEU A 44 -0.53 -6.70 2.91
CA LEU A 44 0.65 -7.30 2.30
C LEU A 44 1.11 -6.53 1.06
N GLY A 45 0.14 -6.03 0.27
CA GLY A 45 0.41 -5.21 -0.92
C GLY A 45 1.17 -3.93 -0.57
N ILE A 46 0.74 -3.18 0.45
CA ILE A 46 1.44 -1.97 0.90
C ILE A 46 2.87 -2.31 1.34
N GLY A 47 3.05 -3.38 2.12
CA GLY A 47 4.38 -3.81 2.57
C GLY A 47 5.32 -4.16 1.42
N ALA A 48 4.83 -4.91 0.43
CA ALA A 48 5.60 -5.26 -0.75
C ALA A 48 5.92 -4.03 -1.61
N PHE A 49 4.93 -3.19 -1.92
CA PHE A 49 5.09 -2.02 -2.78
C PHE A 49 5.95 -0.92 -2.14
N ALA A 50 5.89 -0.75 -0.82
CA ALA A 50 6.77 0.18 -0.10
C ALA A 50 8.25 -0.19 -0.31
N VAL A 51 8.59 -1.47 -0.17
CA VAL A 51 9.96 -1.96 -0.41
C VAL A 51 10.33 -1.88 -1.89
N ILE A 52 9.44 -2.27 -2.81
CA ILE A 52 9.70 -2.20 -4.25
C ILE A 52 10.00 -0.76 -4.67
N GLY A 53 9.18 0.21 -4.25
CA GLY A 53 9.39 1.64 -4.55
C GLY A 53 10.69 2.18 -3.95
N THR A 54 10.97 1.85 -2.69
CA THR A 54 12.23 2.23 -2.01
C THR A 54 13.44 1.66 -2.75
N MET A 55 13.40 0.36 -3.07
CA MET A 55 14.51 -0.36 -3.68
C MET A 55 14.77 0.13 -5.11
N TYR A 56 13.72 0.45 -5.86
CA TYR A 56 13.83 1.04 -7.19
C TYR A 56 14.49 2.43 -7.14
N ALA A 57 14.00 3.33 -6.28
CA ALA A 57 14.57 4.67 -6.13
C ALA A 57 16.05 4.64 -5.67
N VAL A 58 16.38 3.72 -4.77
CA VAL A 58 17.77 3.47 -4.35
C VAL A 58 18.65 3.03 -5.51
N ARG A 59 18.16 2.14 -6.38
CA ARG A 59 18.91 1.66 -7.57
C ARG A 59 19.14 2.78 -8.59
N MET A 60 18.22 3.74 -8.66
CA MET A 60 18.37 4.95 -9.49
C MET A 60 19.34 5.98 -8.90
N GLY A 61 19.88 5.74 -7.70
CA GLY A 61 20.81 6.66 -7.05
C GLY A 61 20.14 7.90 -6.45
N PHE A 62 18.83 7.87 -6.23
CA PHE A 62 18.11 9.00 -5.62
C PHE A 62 18.46 9.19 -4.14
N GLY A 63 18.34 10.44 -3.68
CA GLY A 63 18.52 10.80 -2.28
C GLY A 63 17.42 10.22 -1.37
N ILE A 64 17.63 10.30 -0.05
CA ILE A 64 16.71 9.74 0.96
C ILE A 64 15.29 10.27 0.82
N ILE A 65 15.12 11.59 0.67
CA ILE A 65 13.80 12.23 0.59
C ILE A 65 13.04 11.73 -0.64
N ILE A 66 13.66 11.78 -1.82
CA ILE A 66 13.06 11.32 -3.08
C ILE A 66 12.71 9.83 -2.98
N THR A 67 13.58 9.04 -2.35
CA THR A 67 13.33 7.60 -2.14
C THR A 67 12.08 7.35 -1.32
N LEU A 68 11.89 8.07 -0.21
CA LEU A 68 10.69 7.93 0.63
C LEU A 68 9.44 8.44 -0.08
N VAL A 69 9.54 9.48 -0.89
CA VAL A 69 8.44 9.95 -1.75
C VAL A 69 8.07 8.88 -2.78
N CYS A 70 9.04 8.29 -3.48
CA CYS A 70 8.79 7.18 -4.41
C CYS A 70 8.15 5.98 -3.70
N CYS A 71 8.68 5.59 -2.53
CA CYS A 71 8.10 4.55 -1.67
C CYS A 71 6.62 4.83 -1.39
N CYS A 72 6.30 6.03 -0.92
CA CYS A 72 4.93 6.43 -0.61
C CYS A 72 4.04 6.37 -1.86
N ILE A 73 4.46 6.98 -2.97
CA ILE A 73 3.67 7.01 -4.22
C ILE A 73 3.43 5.59 -4.75
N THR A 74 4.45 4.72 -4.75
CA THR A 74 4.31 3.35 -5.26
C THR A 74 3.34 2.52 -4.43
N CYS A 75 3.36 2.64 -3.10
CA CYS A 75 2.47 1.86 -2.25
C CYS A 75 1.05 2.42 -2.15
N THR A 76 0.87 3.74 -2.21
CA THR A 76 -0.45 4.37 -2.07
C THR A 76 -1.15 4.66 -3.39
N GLY A 77 -0.39 4.84 -4.48
CA GLY A 77 -0.91 5.33 -5.75
C GLY A 77 -2.04 4.50 -6.33
N GLY A 78 -1.94 3.16 -6.26
CA GLY A 78 -3.02 2.27 -6.70
C GLY A 78 -4.31 2.42 -5.90
N GLY A 79 -4.20 2.56 -4.57
CA GLY A 79 -5.34 2.80 -3.68
C GLY A 79 -6.00 4.15 -3.97
N VAL A 80 -5.21 5.20 -4.14
CA VAL A 80 -5.70 6.55 -4.50
C VAL A 80 -6.48 6.53 -5.82
N ILE A 81 -5.94 5.87 -6.86
CA ILE A 81 -6.61 5.73 -8.16
C ILE A 81 -7.93 4.96 -7.99
N ARG A 82 -7.92 3.82 -7.28
CA ARG A 82 -9.12 3.01 -7.01
C ARG A 82 -10.21 3.84 -6.34
N ASP A 83 -9.88 4.54 -5.25
CA ASP A 83 -10.88 5.26 -4.46
C ASP A 83 -11.45 6.45 -5.24
N THR A 84 -10.62 7.13 -6.03
CA THR A 84 -11.04 8.22 -6.91
C THR A 84 -12.00 7.74 -7.99
N LEU A 85 -11.70 6.62 -8.65
CA LEU A 85 -12.56 6.04 -9.68
C LEU A 85 -13.94 5.61 -9.13
N VAL A 86 -13.99 5.15 -7.88
CA VAL A 86 -15.23 4.75 -7.20
C VAL A 86 -15.91 5.95 -6.51
N LYS A 87 -15.39 7.18 -6.66
CA LYS A 87 -15.87 8.41 -6.01
C LYS A 87 -15.99 8.27 -4.48
N ARG A 88 -15.09 7.53 -3.86
CA ARG A 88 -14.97 7.40 -2.40
C ARG A 88 -13.88 8.33 -1.87
N PRO A 89 -13.96 8.75 -0.60
CA PRO A 89 -12.85 9.47 0.01
C PRO A 89 -11.57 8.63 -0.07
N VAL A 90 -10.48 9.26 -0.50
CA VAL A 90 -9.17 8.60 -0.66
C VAL A 90 -8.66 8.18 0.70
N ARG A 91 -8.42 6.87 0.88
CA ARG A 91 -8.01 6.25 2.15
C ARG A 91 -6.86 6.97 2.85
N VAL A 92 -5.84 7.31 2.06
CA VAL A 92 -4.61 7.97 2.50
C VAL A 92 -4.86 9.37 3.09
N MET A 93 -5.88 10.08 2.61
CA MET A 93 -6.16 11.47 2.98
C MET A 93 -7.32 11.60 3.98
N HIS A 94 -7.97 10.50 4.35
CA HIS A 94 -9.22 10.56 5.09
C HIS A 94 -9.03 10.28 6.58
N ASN A 95 -9.53 11.20 7.41
CA ASN A 95 -9.39 11.19 8.88
C ASN A 95 -9.98 9.97 9.61
N LEU A 96 -10.85 9.20 8.93
CA LEU A 96 -11.49 8.02 9.53
C LEU A 96 -10.71 6.73 9.30
N GLU A 97 -9.62 6.79 8.55
CA GLU A 97 -8.85 5.61 8.19
C GLU A 97 -7.56 5.48 9.00
N GLU A 98 -7.12 4.23 9.08
CA GLU A 98 -5.97 3.81 9.87
C GLU A 98 -4.66 4.25 9.21
N VAL A 99 -3.58 4.30 10.00
CA VAL A 99 -2.21 4.58 9.53
C VAL A 99 -1.91 3.81 8.24
N TYR A 100 -1.53 4.52 7.17
CA TYR A 100 -1.38 3.94 5.82
C TYR A 100 -0.08 4.41 5.17
N ALA A 101 0.01 5.70 4.81
CA ALA A 101 1.21 6.27 4.18
C ALA A 101 2.38 6.33 5.16
N GLU A 102 2.11 6.59 6.43
CA GLU A 102 3.10 6.72 7.50
C GLU A 102 3.73 5.36 7.79
N ALA A 103 2.93 4.28 7.74
CA ALA A 103 3.42 2.91 7.87
C ALA A 103 4.39 2.56 6.73
N ALA A 104 4.05 2.92 5.49
CA ALA A 104 4.91 2.70 4.34
C ALA A 104 6.19 3.53 4.39
N VAL A 105 6.12 4.81 4.75
CA VAL A 105 7.29 5.68 4.93
C VAL A 105 8.19 5.15 6.04
N SER A 106 7.61 4.67 7.15
CA SER A 106 8.36 4.05 8.24
C SER A 106 9.09 2.78 7.78
N GLY A 107 8.46 1.96 6.94
CA GLY A 107 9.11 0.79 6.36
C GLY A 107 10.18 1.11 5.33
N GLY A 108 9.97 2.13 4.49
CA GLY A 108 10.99 2.65 3.59
C GLY A 108 12.21 3.20 4.37
N ALA A 109 11.96 3.91 5.48
CA ALA A 109 13.02 4.38 6.37
C ALA A 109 13.76 3.22 7.04
N ALA A 110 13.04 2.20 7.53
CA ALA A 110 13.66 1.01 8.11
C ALA A 110 14.52 0.25 7.09
N TYR A 111 14.07 0.13 5.83
CA TYR A 111 14.87 -0.41 4.73
C TYR A 111 16.16 0.41 4.51
N LEU A 112 16.05 1.74 4.52
CA LEU A 112 17.20 2.63 4.32
C LEU A 112 18.20 2.56 5.48
N LEU A 113 17.73 2.46 6.72
CA LEU A 113 18.58 2.25 7.90
C LEU A 113 19.30 0.90 7.83
N ALA A 114 18.59 -0.18 7.48
CA ALA A 114 19.20 -1.48 7.27
C ALA A 114 20.24 -1.47 6.15
N ARG A 115 20.03 -0.66 5.11
CA ARG A 115 21.02 -0.40 4.05
C ARG A 115 22.23 0.38 4.56
N GLY A 116 22.04 1.42 5.37
CA GLY A 116 23.13 2.17 5.98
C GLY A 116 23.99 1.30 6.90
N ALA A 117 23.37 0.32 7.58
CA ALA A 117 24.05 -0.66 8.41
C ALA A 117 24.78 -1.78 7.64
N GLY A 118 24.76 -1.76 6.29
CA GLY A 118 25.44 -2.76 5.47
C GLY A 118 24.79 -4.15 5.46
N LEU A 119 23.53 -4.27 5.86
CA LEU A 119 22.84 -5.56 5.92
C LEU A 119 22.55 -6.15 4.51
N PRO A 120 22.49 -7.48 4.37
CA PRO A 120 22.21 -8.13 3.10
C PRO A 120 20.81 -7.76 2.57
N LEU A 121 20.60 -7.88 1.26
CA LEU A 121 19.36 -7.43 0.60
C LEU A 121 18.11 -8.08 1.19
N GLN A 122 18.18 -9.38 1.46
CA GLN A 122 17.07 -10.15 2.04
C GLN A 122 16.61 -9.54 3.37
N VAL A 123 17.55 -9.19 4.25
CA VAL A 123 17.24 -8.60 5.56
C VAL A 123 16.65 -7.21 5.39
N ARG A 124 17.19 -6.39 4.48
CA ARG A 124 16.63 -5.05 4.19
C ARG A 124 15.18 -5.11 3.74
N VAL A 125 14.88 -6.03 2.82
CA VAL A 125 13.52 -6.26 2.30
C VAL A 125 12.59 -6.73 3.41
N LEU A 126 13.00 -7.72 4.20
CA LEU A 126 12.20 -8.26 5.30
C LEU A 126 11.92 -7.22 6.38
N VAL A 127 12.92 -6.42 6.76
CA VAL A 127 12.75 -5.35 7.75
C VAL A 127 11.81 -4.27 7.22
N GLY A 128 11.98 -3.82 5.97
CA GLY A 128 11.10 -2.77 5.40
C GLY A 128 9.65 -3.22 5.21
N ALA A 129 9.43 -4.42 4.67
CA ALA A 129 8.09 -4.96 4.49
C ALA A 129 7.47 -5.32 5.85
N GLY A 130 8.22 -5.97 6.73
CA GLY A 130 7.78 -6.40 8.05
C GLY A 130 7.39 -5.23 8.95
N THR A 131 8.16 -4.14 8.94
CA THR A 131 7.81 -2.91 9.69
C THR A 131 6.52 -2.28 9.14
N THR A 132 6.36 -2.19 7.82
CA THR A 132 5.13 -1.67 7.20
C THR A 132 3.91 -2.50 7.59
N ILE A 133 4.00 -3.83 7.43
CA ILE A 133 2.92 -4.77 7.73
C ILE A 133 2.58 -4.77 9.23
N ALA A 134 3.60 -4.81 10.10
CA ALA A 134 3.41 -4.76 11.54
C ALA A 134 2.70 -3.47 11.96
N LEU A 135 3.10 -2.32 11.43
CA LEU A 135 2.45 -1.04 11.71
C LEU A 135 1.01 -1.00 11.22
N ARG A 136 0.70 -1.55 10.04
CA ARG A 136 -0.68 -1.68 9.55
C ARG A 136 -1.53 -2.53 10.49
N ILE A 137 -1.06 -3.73 10.86
CA ILE A 137 -1.78 -4.63 11.77
C ILE A 137 -2.00 -3.98 13.14
N LEU A 138 -0.97 -3.32 13.69
CA LEU A 138 -1.07 -2.61 14.97
C LEU A 138 -2.05 -1.44 14.88
N ALA A 139 -2.01 -0.66 13.80
CA ALA A 139 -2.94 0.43 13.58
C ALA A 139 -4.39 -0.05 13.51
N THR A 140 -4.65 -1.17 12.82
CA THR A 140 -5.98 -1.80 12.79
C THR A 140 -6.42 -2.30 14.15
N LYS A 141 -5.55 -3.01 14.85
CA LYS A 141 -5.86 -3.58 16.16
C LYS A 141 -6.17 -2.52 17.23
N TYR A 142 -5.43 -1.40 17.21
CA TYR A 142 -5.58 -0.32 18.17
C TYR A 142 -6.43 0.85 17.66
N ASN A 143 -7.03 0.73 16.47
CA ASN A 143 -7.80 1.78 15.81
C ASN A 143 -7.06 3.14 15.76
N ILE A 144 -5.76 3.09 15.46
CA ILE A 144 -4.91 4.28 15.38
C ILE A 144 -5.26 5.01 14.08
N LYS A 145 -5.92 6.16 14.22
CA LYS A 145 -6.36 6.99 13.10
C LYS A 145 -5.23 7.86 12.58
N ASN A 146 -5.31 8.18 11.29
CA ASN A 146 -4.30 8.98 10.65
C ASN A 146 -4.34 10.47 11.10
N VAL A 147 -3.20 11.16 10.95
CA VAL A 147 -3.07 12.59 11.26
C VAL A 147 -3.91 13.38 10.26
N SER A 148 -4.84 14.18 10.77
CA SER A 148 -5.77 14.91 9.93
C SER A 148 -5.10 16.02 9.14
N VAL A 149 -5.17 15.95 7.81
CA VAL A 149 -4.99 17.15 6.98
C VAL A 149 -6.33 17.89 7.01
N PRO A 150 -6.40 19.15 7.48
CA PRO A 150 -7.64 19.90 7.42
C PRO A 150 -8.12 19.92 5.97
N ALA A 151 -9.38 19.59 5.75
CA ALA A 151 -10.00 19.59 4.43
C ALA A 151 -10.00 21.02 3.87
N VAL A 152 -8.89 21.44 3.25
CA VAL A 152 -8.79 22.72 2.53
C VAL A 152 -9.63 22.68 1.25
N ILE A 153 -9.97 21.48 0.76
CA ILE A 153 -10.88 21.28 -0.34
C ILE A 153 -12.25 20.95 0.28
N GLY A 154 -13.16 21.93 0.23
CA GLY A 154 -14.56 21.75 0.62
C GLY A 154 -15.19 20.55 -0.10
N PRO A 155 -16.33 20.03 0.39
CA PRO A 155 -16.93 18.83 -0.18
C PRO A 155 -17.09 19.02 -1.69
N LEU A 156 -16.42 18.17 -2.47
CA LEU A 156 -16.69 18.03 -3.89
C LEU A 156 -18.15 17.60 -3.97
N LYS A 157 -19.03 18.58 -4.28
CA LYS A 157 -20.44 18.33 -4.53
C LYS A 157 -20.51 17.29 -5.64
N ALA A 158 -21.14 16.17 -5.32
CA ALA A 158 -21.38 15.03 -6.21
C ALA A 158 -22.14 15.45 -7.48
#